data_AF-A0AAV4DTW1-F1
#
_entry.id   AF-A0AAV4DTW1-F1
#
_cell.length_a   1.000
_cell.length_b   1.000
_cell.length_c   1.000
_cell.angle_alpha   90.00
_cell.angle_beta   90.00
_cell.angle_gamma   90.00
#
_symmetry.space_group_name_H-M   'P 1'
#
loop_
_entity.id
_entity.type
_entity.pdbx_description
1 polymer ?
#
loop_
_entity_poly.entity_id
_entity_poly.type
_entity_poly.pdbx_seq_one_letter_code
_entity_poly.pdbx_strand_id
1 'polypeptide(L)'
;MVWGSIRANLKTACITVQNSLTARRYINEVLAAQLIPFLHEHPGFVFMHVNAPAHGAIITRDFLCHNNVQLISSWPANSPDLNLVEHLWDYMDSALRHQERQFTNPQELAMELIRIWGEIPQ
;
A
#
# COMPACT_ATOMS: atom_id res chain seq x y z
N MET A 1 -4.28 4.07 9.67
CA MET A 1 -3.91 3.05 8.68
C MET A 1 -2.63 3.53 7.99
N VAL A 2 -1.81 2.63 7.50
CA VAL A 2 -0.67 2.97 6.65
C VAL A 2 -0.87 2.34 5.27
N TRP A 3 -0.21 2.90 4.25
CA TRP A 3 -0.20 2.34 2.90
C TRP A 3 1.22 2.29 2.38
N GLY A 4 1.58 1.17 1.77
CA GLY A 4 2.82 0.99 1.04
C GLY A 4 2.63 -0.04 -0.07
N SER A 5 3.46 0.04 -1.09
CA SER A 5 3.50 -0.91 -2.19
C SER A 5 4.91 -1.47 -2.32
N ILE A 6 5.00 -2.73 -2.71
CA ILE A 6 6.27 -3.44 -2.91
C ILE A 6 6.39 -4.01 -4.31
N ARG A 7 7.62 -4.25 -4.69
CA ARG A 7 8.09 -5.01 -5.84
C ARG A 7 9.34 -5.77 -5.36
N ALA A 8 9.65 -6.93 -5.96
CA ALA A 8 10.82 -7.77 -5.65
C ALA A 8 11.93 -7.12 -4.80
N ASN A 9 12.66 -6.13 -5.35
CA ASN A 9 13.78 -5.44 -4.69
C ASN A 9 13.52 -3.93 -4.52
N LEU A 10 12.26 -3.49 -4.48
CA LEU A 10 11.90 -2.07 -4.38
C LEU A 10 10.62 -1.91 -3.56
N LYS A 11 10.50 -0.81 -2.84
CA LYS A 11 9.24 -0.43 -2.18
C LYS A 11 9.00 1.06 -2.27
N THR A 12 7.74 1.45 -2.28
CA THR A 12 7.36 2.86 -2.12
C THR A 12 7.70 3.32 -0.69
N ALA A 13 7.62 4.63 -0.47
CA ALA A 13 7.45 5.12 0.89
C ALA A 13 6.17 4.51 1.51
N CYS A 14 6.19 4.33 2.83
CA CYS A 14 4.99 4.00 3.59
C CYS A 14 4.40 5.31 4.10
N ILE A 15 3.12 5.54 3.79
CA ILE A 15 2.42 6.78 4.15
C ILE A 15 1.29 6.49 5.12
N THR A 16 1.00 7.46 5.98
CA THR A 16 -0.20 7.38 6.82
C THR A 16 -1.43 7.74 5.99
N VAL A 17 -2.51 6.99 6.23
CA VAL A 17 -3.82 7.27 5.67
C VAL A 17 -4.82 7.40 6.79
N GLN A 18 -5.46 8.57 6.84
CA GLN A 18 -6.42 8.90 7.88
C GLN A 18 -7.81 8.37 7.52
N ASN A 19 -8.47 7.73 8.49
CA ASN A 19 -9.87 7.27 8.41
C ASN A 19 -10.13 6.32 7.23
N SER A 20 -11.40 6.14 6.88
CA SER A 20 -11.81 5.39 5.70
C SER A 20 -11.37 6.09 4.40
N LEU A 21 -10.76 5.34 3.50
CA LEU A 21 -10.39 5.78 2.15
C LEU A 21 -11.62 5.76 1.25
N THR A 22 -12.09 6.93 0.85
CA THR A 22 -13.00 7.02 -0.31
C THR A 22 -12.20 6.84 -1.59
N ALA A 23 -12.86 6.46 -2.70
CA ALA A 23 -12.20 6.32 -3.99
C ALA A 23 -11.45 7.59 -4.42
N ARG A 24 -12.02 8.78 -4.18
CA ARG A 24 -11.38 10.05 -4.52
C ARG A 24 -10.13 10.32 -3.70
N ARG A 25 -10.18 10.03 -2.39
CA ARG A 25 -9.02 10.15 -1.51
C ARG A 25 -7.95 9.13 -1.86
N TYR A 26 -8.33 7.90 -2.19
CA TYR A 26 -7.40 6.88 -2.65
C TYR A 26 -6.66 7.34 -3.92
N ILE A 27 -7.36 7.92 -4.89
CA ILE A 27 -6.72 8.50 -6.08
C ILE A 27 -5.73 9.60 -5.69
N ASN A 28 -6.15 10.59 -4.90
CA ASN A 28 -5.34 11.77 -4.63
C ASN A 28 -4.17 11.51 -3.68
N GLU A 29 -4.43 10.82 -2.57
CA GLU A 29 -3.49 10.63 -1.46
C GLU A 29 -2.57 9.43 -1.69
N VAL A 30 -3.00 8.44 -2.49
CA VAL A 30 -2.25 7.20 -2.68
C VAL A 30 -1.80 7.04 -4.13
N LEU A 31 -2.72 6.95 -5.09
CA LEU A 31 -2.34 6.64 -6.47
C LEU A 31 -1.51 7.75 -7.10
N ALA A 32 -2.03 8.98 -7.13
CA ALA A 32 -1.38 10.13 -7.74
C ALA A 32 -0.10 10.54 -7.00
N ALA A 33 -0.13 10.48 -5.67
CA ALA A 33 0.98 10.95 -4.84
C ALA A 33 2.12 9.94 -4.68
N GLN A 34 1.83 8.63 -4.71
CA GLN A 34 2.82 7.58 -4.44
C GLN A 34 3.00 6.62 -5.61
N LEU A 35 1.91 6.03 -6.11
CA LEU A 35 2.01 4.96 -7.12
C LEU A 35 2.49 5.49 -8.48
N ILE A 36 1.89 6.57 -9.00
CA ILE A 36 2.21 7.08 -10.33
C ILE A 36 3.68 7.52 -10.44
N PRO A 37 4.24 8.32 -9.51
CA PRO A 37 5.67 8.66 -9.54
C PRO A 37 6.56 7.41 -9.51
N PHE A 38 6.24 6.43 -8.66
CA PHE A 38 6.99 5.19 -8.54
C PHE A 38 6.98 4.37 -9.85
N LEU A 39 5.83 4.28 -10.53
CA LEU A 39 5.72 3.57 -11.82
C LEU A 39 6.38 4.34 -12.98
N HIS A 40 6.46 5.67 -12.90
CA HIS A 40 7.22 6.46 -13.87
C HIS A 40 8.73 6.22 -13.75
N GLU A 41 9.25 6.14 -12.53
CA GLU A 41 10.67 5.82 -12.28
C GLU A 41 10.99 4.35 -12.59
N HIS A 42 9.99 3.48 -12.51
CA HIS A 42 10.12 2.04 -12.72
C HIS A 42 9.03 1.53 -13.67
N PRO A 43 9.20 1.67 -14.99
CA PRO A 43 8.19 1.25 -15.97
C PRO A 43 8.15 -0.28 -16.16
N GLY A 44 7.05 -0.77 -16.73
CA GLY A 44 6.92 -2.17 -17.17
C GLY A 44 6.35 -3.15 -16.13
N PHE A 45 5.63 -2.65 -15.12
CA PHE A 45 5.00 -3.49 -14.09
C PHE A 45 3.48 -3.50 -14.19
N VAL A 46 2.93 -4.63 -13.76
CA VAL A 46 1.51 -4.82 -13.53
C VAL A 46 1.21 -4.52 -12.07
N PHE A 47 0.32 -3.57 -11.82
CA PHE A 47 -0.13 -3.21 -10.49
C PHE A 47 -1.17 -4.23 -9.98
N MET A 48 -1.10 -4.54 -8.69
CA MET A 48 -2.05 -5.39 -8.00
C MET A 48 -2.52 -4.69 -6.73
N HIS A 49 -3.83 -4.76 -6.47
CA HIS A 49 -4.42 -4.33 -5.22
C HIS A 49 -5.60 -5.22 -4.84
N VAL A 50 -5.91 -5.28 -3.55
CA VAL A 50 -7.09 -6.01 -3.04
C VAL A 50 -8.39 -5.32 -3.48
N ASN A 51 -9.49 -6.05 -3.60
CA ASN A 51 -10.77 -5.51 -4.09
C ASN A 51 -11.58 -4.75 -3.03
N ALA A 52 -10.95 -3.78 -2.35
CA ALA A 52 -11.67 -2.86 -1.47
C ALA A 52 -12.63 -1.96 -2.27
N PRO A 53 -13.76 -1.49 -1.71
CA PRO A 53 -14.73 -0.68 -2.46
C PRO A 53 -14.13 0.55 -3.16
N ALA A 54 -13.16 1.21 -2.52
CA ALA A 54 -12.44 2.36 -3.10
C ALA A 54 -11.56 1.98 -4.29
N HIS A 55 -11.00 0.77 -4.29
CA HIS A 55 -10.12 0.25 -5.34
C HIS A 55 -10.92 -0.16 -6.58
N GLY A 56 -12.08 -0.78 -6.36
CA GLY A 56 -13.00 -1.21 -7.42
C GLY A 56 -13.89 -0.12 -8.02
N ALA A 57 -13.89 1.09 -7.45
CA ALA A 57 -14.71 2.20 -7.93
C ALA A 57 -14.36 2.60 -9.37
N ILE A 58 -15.38 2.99 -10.15
CA ILE A 58 -15.23 3.39 -11.56
C ILE A 58 -14.17 4.49 -11.71
N ILE A 59 -14.24 5.53 -10.89
CA ILE A 59 -13.28 6.64 -10.94
C ILE A 59 -11.83 6.21 -10.69
N THR A 60 -11.63 5.15 -9.89
CA THR A 60 -10.29 4.62 -9.59
C THR A 60 -9.76 3.84 -10.78
N ARG A 61 -10.60 2.99 -11.39
CA ARG A 61 -10.26 2.24 -12.60
C ARG A 61 -9.97 3.17 -13.77
N ASP A 62 -10.80 4.20 -13.95
CA ASP A 62 -10.60 5.22 -14.96
C ASP A 62 -9.26 5.93 -14.72
N PHE A 63 -8.98 6.37 -13.48
CA PHE A 63 -7.70 7.02 -13.17
C PHE A 63 -6.49 6.13 -13.51
N LEU A 64 -6.52 4.84 -13.15
CA LEU A 64 -5.44 3.90 -13.48
C LEU A 64 -5.29 3.74 -15.00
N CYS A 65 -6.39 3.61 -15.73
CA CYS A 65 -6.41 3.52 -17.19
C CYS A 65 -5.81 4.78 -17.85
N HIS A 66 -6.22 5.97 -17.41
CA HIS A 66 -5.70 7.24 -17.94
C HIS A 66 -4.21 7.45 -17.68
N ASN A 67 -3.64 6.81 -16.65
CA ASN A 67 -2.21 6.85 -16.33
C ASN A 67 -1.46 5.63 -16.88
N ASN A 68 -2.05 4.87 -17.81
CA ASN A 68 -1.45 3.67 -18.42
C ASN A 68 -0.99 2.61 -17.40
N VAL A 69 -1.65 2.53 -16.24
CA VAL A 69 -1.33 1.53 -15.23
C VAL A 69 -2.03 0.23 -15.58
N GLN A 70 -1.25 -0.79 -15.90
CA GLN A 70 -1.78 -2.14 -16.14
C GLN A 70 -2.19 -2.77 -14.80
N LEU A 71 -3.47 -3.04 -14.61
CA LEU A 71 -3.97 -3.74 -13.43
C LEU A 71 -4.06 -5.24 -13.68
N ILE A 72 -3.71 -6.06 -12.68
CA ILE A 72 -3.96 -7.51 -12.74
C ILE A 72 -5.48 -7.77 -12.79
N SER A 73 -5.94 -8.40 -13.88
CA SER A 73 -7.37 -8.55 -14.17
C SER A 73 -8.03 -9.74 -13.47
N SER A 74 -7.24 -10.71 -12.99
CA SER A 74 -7.73 -12.02 -12.53
C SER A 74 -7.30 -12.38 -11.10
N TRP A 75 -7.14 -11.40 -10.20
CA TRP A 75 -6.82 -11.72 -8.80
C TRP A 75 -7.99 -12.43 -8.11
N PRO A 76 -7.78 -13.63 -7.53
CA PRO A 76 -8.83 -14.34 -6.81
C PRO A 76 -9.28 -13.54 -5.58
N ALA A 77 -10.59 -13.48 -5.36
CA ALA A 77 -11.16 -12.85 -4.18
C ALA A 77 -10.74 -13.62 -2.92
N ASN A 78 -10.47 -12.89 -1.83
CA ASN A 78 -10.11 -13.47 -0.52
C ASN A 78 -8.85 -14.36 -0.52
N SER A 79 -7.85 -14.02 -1.34
CA SER A 79 -6.53 -14.69 -1.35
C SER A 79 -5.43 -13.76 -0.82
N PRO A 80 -5.40 -13.50 0.51
CA PRO A 80 -4.32 -12.73 1.14
C PRO A 80 -2.98 -13.46 1.08
N ASP A 81 -2.99 -14.79 1.02
CA ASP A 81 -1.82 -15.67 0.88
C ASP A 81 -1.04 -15.43 -0.41
N LEU A 82 -1.69 -14.95 -1.46
CA LEU A 82 -1.04 -14.59 -2.71
C LEU A 82 -0.45 -13.18 -2.69
N ASN A 83 -0.82 -12.36 -1.71
CA ASN A 83 -0.42 -10.96 -1.65
C ASN A 83 0.85 -10.80 -0.81
N LEU A 84 2.00 -10.68 -1.48
CA LEU A 84 3.31 -10.54 -0.84
C LEU A 84 3.39 -9.42 0.20
N VAL A 85 2.57 -8.37 0.07
CA VAL A 85 2.58 -7.27 1.04
C VAL A 85 1.99 -7.67 2.38
N GLU A 86 1.12 -8.68 2.44
CA GLU A 86 0.55 -9.21 3.69
C GLU A 86 1.64 -9.83 4.55
N HIS A 87 2.59 -10.55 3.95
CA HIS A 87 3.75 -11.07 4.68
C HIS A 87 4.62 -9.97 5.29
N LEU A 88 4.72 -8.81 4.62
CA LEU A 88 5.43 -7.65 5.19
C LEU A 88 4.61 -7.00 6.31
N TRP A 89 3.29 -6.95 6.20
CA TRP A 89 2.43 -6.47 7.28
C TRP A 89 2.54 -7.38 8.51
N ASP A 90 2.57 -8.69 8.34
CA ASP A 90 2.80 -9.66 9.43
C ASP A 90 4.17 -9.48 10.07
N TYR A 91 5.22 -9.27 9.25
CA TYR A 91 6.56 -8.97 9.76
C TYR A 91 6.57 -7.69 10.60
N MET A 92 5.92 -6.62 10.12
CA MET A 92 5.85 -5.34 10.82
C MET A 92 5.06 -5.44 12.13
N ASP A 93 3.95 -6.16 12.13
CA ASP A 93 3.16 -6.43 13.34
C ASP A 93 3.95 -7.26 14.36
N SER A 94 4.67 -8.29 13.91
CA SER A 94 5.59 -9.05 14.75
C SER A 94 6.68 -8.15 15.34
N ALA A 95 7.34 -7.33 14.52
CA ALA A 95 8.39 -6.42 14.97
C ALA A 95 7.87 -5.44 16.03
N LEU A 96 6.66 -4.89 15.86
CA LEU A 96 6.01 -4.05 16.87
C LEU A 96 5.77 -4.79 18.19
N ARG A 97 5.26 -6.03 18.16
CA ARG A 97 4.97 -6.82 19.37
C ARG A 97 6.23 -7.15 20.17
N HIS A 98 7.40 -7.23 19.52
CA HIS A 98 8.68 -7.46 20.19
C HIS A 98 9.27 -6.21 20.82
N GLN A 99 8.77 -5.01 20.47
CA GLN A 99 9.13 -3.81 21.19
C GLN A 99 8.38 -3.84 22.53
N GLU A 100 9.10 -3.84 23.65
CA GLU A 100 8.52 -3.73 25.01
C GLU A 100 7.89 -2.35 25.28
N ARG A 101 7.36 -1.70 24.24
CA ARG A 101 6.76 -0.37 24.23
C ARG A 101 5.28 -0.49 23.96
N GLN A 102 4.47 0.20 24.76
CA GLN A 102 3.05 0.38 24.48
C GLN A 102 2.82 1.66 23.70
N PHE A 103 2.05 1.58 22.62
CA PHE A 103 1.63 2.73 21.82
C PHE A 103 0.25 3.19 22.30
N THR A 104 0.18 4.37 22.90
CA THR A 104 -1.07 4.91 23.48
C THR A 104 -1.81 5.87 22.54
N ASN A 105 -1.17 6.29 21.44
CA ASN A 105 -1.83 7.07 20.40
C ASN A 105 -1.59 6.50 18.99
N PRO A 106 -2.57 6.63 18.07
CA PRO A 106 -2.46 6.11 16.71
C PRO A 106 -1.34 6.73 15.87
N GLN A 107 -0.96 7.98 16.14
CA GLN A 107 0.08 8.68 15.39
C GLN A 107 1.47 8.11 15.71
N GLU A 108 1.77 7.82 16.97
CA GLU A 108 2.98 7.13 17.41
C GLU A 108 3.08 5.74 16.81
N LEU A 109 1.98 4.97 16.84
CA LEU A 109 1.94 3.67 16.20
C LEU A 109 2.22 3.78 14.69
N ALA A 110 1.63 4.76 14.02
CA ALA A 110 1.83 4.96 12.59
C ALA A 110 3.27 5.39 12.25
N MET A 111 3.88 6.26 13.06
CA MET A 111 5.29 6.65 12.91
C MET A 111 6.22 5.45 13.09
N GLU A 112 5.93 4.59 14.05
CA GLU A 112 6.72 3.39 14.28
C GLU A 112 6.59 2.39 13.13
N LEU A 113 5.38 2.17 12.62
CA LEU A 113 5.16 1.36 11.41
C LEU A 113 5.94 1.91 10.21
N ILE A 114 5.95 3.24 10.01
CA ILE A 114 6.74 3.87 8.93
C ILE A 114 8.24 3.65 9.14
N ARG A 115 8.72 3.74 10.39
CA ARG A 115 10.12 3.47 10.74
C ARG A 115 10.50 2.03 10.42
N ILE A 116 9.73 1.05 10.88
CA ILE A 116 9.96 -0.38 10.62
C ILE A 116 9.93 -0.65 9.11
N TRP A 117 8.95 -0.11 8.38
CA TRP A 117 8.91 -0.23 6.92
C TRP A 117 10.18 0.34 6.27
N GLY A 118 10.71 1.43 6.79
CA GLY A 118 11.96 2.04 6.33
C GLY A 118 13.18 1.11 6.44
N GLU A 119 13.19 0.24 7.45
CA GLU A 119 14.29 -0.70 7.74
C GLU A 119 14.24 -1.99 6.93
N ILE A 120 13.10 -2.30 6.29
CA ILE A 120 12.98 -3.45 5.39
C ILE A 120 13.96 -3.24 4.20
N PRO A 121 14.92 -4.16 3.97
CA PRO A 121 15.87 -4.05 2.87
C PRO A 121 15.19 -3.99 1.50
N GLN A 122 15.83 -3.31 0.54
CA GLN A 122 15.44 -3.24 -0.87
C GLN A 122 16.53 -3.84 -1.74
#